data_AF-A0A9W6ZKK4-F1
#
_entry.id   AF-A0A9W6ZKK4-F1
#
_cell.length_a   1.000
_cell.length_b   1.000
_cell.length_c   1.000
_cell.angle_alpha   90.00
_cell.angle_beta   90.00
_cell.angle_gamma   90.00
#
_symmetry.space_group_name_H-M   'P 1'
#
loop_
_entity.id
_entity.type
_entity.pdbx_description
1 polymer ?
#
loop_
_entity_poly.entity_id
_entity_poly.type
_entity_poly.pdbx_seq_one_letter_code
_entity_poly.pdbx_strand_id
1 'polypeptide(L)'
;MIDIKVEEEEERRAAEERREPGAVSVEENFLVLEAKMDGIREEMQAGFERMREEIRGETGGEDARLEVERLVLREVMLRNEVKVLQRNCKVLQRKLKEAEGTIKLLRRRKFRNKDLKEAAKEYCTDKQTAETKYGPISGWDVSEVTSMYSLFSADSDDVGEAGKQFNPDLSRWDVSNVTDMRAMFYEAESFYCNLSSWNVEKVTYMGCMFQGAEKFDKNTIKGWKLKGKNTGYMFGGFNDDEYGKGTKKL
;
A
#
# COMPACT_ATOMS: atom_id res chain seq x y z
N MET A 1 12.58 23.11 -31.67
CA MET A 1 13.51 22.01 -31.29
C MET A 1 14.12 22.23 -29.90
N ILE A 2 13.99 23.42 -29.31
CA ILE A 2 14.44 23.72 -27.93
C ILE A 2 13.34 23.40 -26.90
N ASP A 3 12.06 23.55 -27.26
CA ASP A 3 10.95 23.38 -26.31
C ASP A 3 10.68 21.93 -25.85
N ILE A 4 10.89 20.94 -26.72
CA ILE A 4 10.66 19.51 -26.38
C ILE A 4 11.68 19.01 -25.34
N LYS A 5 12.90 19.55 -25.34
CA LYS A 5 13.92 19.16 -24.35
C LYS A 5 13.63 19.71 -22.97
N VAL A 6 12.97 20.88 -22.90
CA VAL A 6 12.62 21.51 -21.62
C VAL A 6 11.43 20.77 -20.99
N GLU A 7 10.42 20.40 -21.78
CA GLU A 7 9.29 19.58 -21.28
C GLU A 7 9.74 18.19 -20.80
N GLU A 8 10.62 17.49 -21.52
CA GLU A 8 11.15 16.19 -21.07
C GLU A 8 12.01 16.31 -19.81
N GLU A 9 12.71 17.43 -19.61
CA GLU A 9 13.54 17.66 -18.43
C GLU A 9 12.70 18.09 -17.22
N GLU A 10 11.63 18.85 -17.43
CA GLU A 10 10.65 19.19 -16.39
C GLU A 10 9.80 17.98 -15.98
N GLU A 11 9.39 17.12 -16.91
CA GLU A 11 8.72 15.85 -16.57
C GLU A 11 9.66 14.91 -15.81
N ARG A 12 10.95 14.85 -16.17
CA ARG A 12 11.95 14.09 -15.41
C ARG A 12 12.15 14.65 -14.01
N ARG A 13 12.26 15.97 -13.84
CA ARG A 13 12.37 16.61 -12.53
C ARG A 13 11.11 16.38 -11.69
N ALA A 14 9.93 16.49 -12.27
CA ALA A 14 8.66 16.23 -11.60
C ALA A 14 8.45 14.74 -11.26
N ALA A 15 9.10 13.82 -11.98
CA ALA A 15 9.13 12.39 -11.65
C ALA A 15 10.14 12.08 -10.53
N GLU A 16 11.26 12.79 -10.49
CA GLU A 16 12.30 12.71 -9.45
C GLU A 16 11.81 13.30 -8.11
N GLU A 17 11.02 14.38 -8.15
CA GLU A 17 10.42 15.02 -6.96
C GLU A 17 9.26 14.22 -6.35
N ARG A 18 8.64 13.31 -7.13
CA ARG A 18 7.64 12.34 -6.63
C ARG A 18 8.26 11.12 -5.95
N ARG A 19 9.59 10.93 -6.01
CA ARG A 19 10.28 9.93 -5.18
C ARG A 19 10.35 10.47 -3.76
N GLU A 20 9.80 9.74 -2.80
CA GLU A 20 9.92 10.10 -1.37
C GLU A 20 11.41 10.27 -1.00
N PRO A 21 11.82 11.44 -0.48
CA PRO A 21 13.22 11.69 -0.13
C PRO A 21 13.61 10.77 1.04
N GLY A 22 14.41 9.75 0.75
CA GLY A 22 14.86 8.73 1.70
C GLY A 22 14.54 7.29 1.30
N ALA A 23 13.64 7.07 0.35
CA ALA A 23 13.36 5.75 -0.21
C ALA A 23 14.32 5.45 -1.36
N VAL A 24 15.58 5.15 -1.06
CA VAL A 24 16.41 4.35 -1.99
C VAL A 24 15.59 3.11 -2.29
N SER A 25 15.24 2.89 -3.55
CA SER A 25 14.30 1.81 -3.88
C SER A 25 14.89 0.50 -3.35
N VAL A 26 14.04 -0.44 -2.91
CA VAL A 26 14.50 -1.76 -2.46
C VAL A 26 15.46 -2.39 -3.48
N GLU A 27 15.25 -2.08 -4.76
CA GLU A 27 16.07 -2.48 -5.90
C GLU A 27 17.46 -1.82 -5.93
N GLU A 28 17.57 -0.52 -5.63
CA GLU A 28 18.86 0.18 -5.52
C GLU A 28 19.68 -0.34 -4.32
N ASN A 29 19.04 -0.59 -3.18
CA ASN A 29 19.70 -1.22 -2.03
C ASN A 29 20.18 -2.64 -2.35
N PHE A 30 19.43 -3.36 -3.19
CA PHE A 30 19.80 -4.71 -3.62
C PHE A 30 21.02 -4.70 -4.54
N LEU A 31 21.07 -3.80 -5.53
CA LEU A 31 22.22 -3.64 -6.42
C LEU A 31 23.51 -3.29 -5.64
N VAL A 32 23.38 -2.44 -4.61
CA VAL A 32 24.50 -2.11 -3.71
C VAL A 32 24.97 -3.33 -2.92
N LEU A 33 24.05 -4.19 -2.46
CA LEU A 33 24.39 -5.44 -1.78
C LEU A 33 25.09 -6.43 -2.71
N GLU A 34 24.61 -6.60 -3.95
CA GLU A 34 25.28 -7.45 -4.95
C GLU A 34 26.70 -6.96 -5.23
N ALA A 35 26.88 -5.66 -5.46
CA ALA A 35 28.20 -5.07 -5.69
C ALA A 35 29.14 -5.26 -4.48
N LYS A 36 28.64 -5.14 -3.25
CA LYS A 36 29.42 -5.42 -2.03
C LYS A 36 29.80 -6.89 -1.91
N MET A 37 28.89 -7.81 -2.24
CA MET A 37 29.17 -9.25 -2.22
C MET A 37 30.21 -9.64 -3.28
N ASP A 38 30.14 -9.04 -4.46
CA ASP A 38 31.14 -9.26 -5.51
C ASP A 38 32.51 -8.65 -5.14
N GLY A 39 32.53 -7.46 -4.52
CA GLY A 39 33.77 -6.87 -3.99
C GLY A 39 34.44 -7.75 -2.92
N ILE A 40 33.66 -8.26 -1.95
CA ILE A 40 34.17 -9.19 -0.93
C ILE A 40 34.73 -10.47 -1.58
N ARG A 41 34.07 -10.98 -2.61
CA ARG A 41 34.56 -12.15 -3.36
C ARG A 41 35.90 -11.87 -4.04
N GLU A 42 36.04 -10.73 -4.69
CA GLU A 42 37.28 -10.33 -5.36
C GLU A 42 38.42 -10.09 -4.37
N GLU A 43 38.16 -9.41 -3.25
CA GLU A 43 39.13 -9.20 -2.18
C GLU A 43 39.60 -10.52 -1.55
N MET A 44 38.67 -11.45 -1.32
CA MET A 44 39.02 -12.80 -0.87
C MET A 44 39.92 -13.49 -1.90
N GLN A 45 39.55 -13.51 -3.18
CA GLN A 45 40.38 -14.13 -4.23
C GLN A 45 41.78 -13.51 -4.31
N ALA A 46 41.88 -12.17 -4.27
CA ALA A 46 43.16 -11.47 -4.31
C ALA A 46 44.01 -11.73 -3.05
N GLY A 47 43.38 -11.76 -1.86
CA GLY A 47 44.05 -12.10 -0.60
C GLY A 47 44.65 -13.50 -0.62
N PHE A 48 43.93 -14.47 -1.19
CA PHE A 48 44.40 -15.84 -1.30
C PHE A 48 45.49 -16.02 -2.35
N GLU A 49 45.43 -15.32 -3.49
CA GLU A 49 46.50 -15.41 -4.50
C GLU A 49 47.81 -14.82 -3.97
N ARG A 50 47.75 -13.75 -3.16
CA ARG A 50 48.91 -13.22 -2.44
C ARG A 50 49.51 -14.26 -1.48
N MET A 51 48.67 -14.90 -0.67
CA MET A 51 49.10 -15.96 0.24
C MET A 51 49.77 -17.13 -0.51
N ARG A 52 49.23 -17.49 -1.67
CA ARG A 52 49.76 -18.56 -2.53
C ARG A 52 51.14 -18.23 -3.12
N GLU A 53 51.36 -16.98 -3.51
CA GLU A 53 52.66 -16.50 -4.01
C GLU A 53 53.70 -16.37 -2.89
N GLU A 54 53.29 -15.95 -1.69
CA GLU A 54 54.14 -15.89 -0.48
C GLU A 54 54.64 -17.30 -0.09
N ILE A 55 53.77 -18.32 -0.18
CA ILE A 55 54.09 -19.74 0.01
C ILE A 55 55.08 -20.28 -1.02
N ARG A 56 55.08 -19.78 -2.27
CA ARG A 56 56.05 -20.22 -3.30
C ARG A 56 57.48 -19.76 -2.95
N GLY A 57 57.62 -18.75 -2.10
CA GLY A 57 58.90 -18.21 -1.65
C GLY A 57 59.52 -18.91 -0.44
N GLU A 58 58.74 -19.59 0.42
CA GLU A 58 59.22 -20.14 1.68
C GLU A 58 59.34 -21.69 1.67
N THR A 59 60.56 -22.19 1.79
CA THR A 59 60.85 -23.61 2.06
C THR A 59 60.51 -23.95 3.53
N GLY A 60 59.25 -24.28 3.82
CA GLY A 60 58.75 -24.58 5.18
C GLY A 60 58.30 -26.03 5.36
N GLY A 61 58.57 -26.61 6.55
CA GLY A 61 58.33 -28.01 6.91
C GLY A 61 56.85 -28.43 7.06
N GLU A 62 56.65 -29.69 7.45
CA GLU A 62 55.37 -30.44 7.45
C GLU A 62 54.19 -29.74 8.15
N ASP A 63 54.47 -28.90 9.17
CA ASP A 63 53.47 -28.13 9.92
C ASP A 63 52.83 -27.00 9.09
N ALA A 64 53.62 -26.36 8.22
CA ALA A 64 53.11 -25.36 7.27
C ALA A 64 52.17 -26.00 6.23
N ARG A 65 52.42 -27.25 5.84
CA ARG A 65 51.55 -28.00 4.92
C ARG A 65 50.18 -28.30 5.52
N LEU A 66 50.11 -28.66 6.80
CA LEU A 66 48.85 -28.97 7.50
C LEU A 66 47.97 -27.71 7.66
N GLU A 67 48.56 -26.58 8.01
CA GLU A 67 47.79 -25.32 8.12
C GLU A 67 47.30 -24.84 6.74
N VAL A 68 48.09 -25.07 5.67
CA VAL A 68 47.65 -24.83 4.29
C VAL A 68 46.43 -25.67 3.93
N GLU A 69 46.46 -26.98 4.20
CA GLU A 69 45.33 -27.87 3.90
C GLU A 69 44.06 -27.44 4.66
N ARG A 70 44.23 -27.00 5.92
CA ARG A 70 43.14 -26.46 6.75
C ARG A 70 42.54 -25.18 6.17
N LEU A 71 43.37 -24.24 5.72
CA LEU A 71 42.91 -22.99 5.11
C LEU A 71 42.21 -23.22 3.77
N VAL A 72 42.72 -24.15 2.94
CA VAL A 72 42.08 -24.54 1.68
C VAL A 72 40.70 -25.16 1.92
N LEU A 73 40.55 -26.03 2.93
CA LEU A 73 39.23 -26.58 3.27
C LEU A 73 38.25 -25.50 3.74
N ARG A 74 38.70 -24.57 4.59
CA ARG A 74 37.88 -23.44 5.05
C ARG A 74 37.45 -22.55 3.88
N GLU A 75 38.34 -22.34 2.92
CA GLU A 75 38.07 -21.56 1.71
C GLU A 75 37.00 -22.23 0.84
N VAL A 76 37.11 -23.54 0.59
CA VAL A 76 36.09 -24.29 -0.17
C VAL A 76 34.72 -24.20 0.51
N MET A 77 34.67 -24.25 1.85
CA MET A 77 33.42 -24.07 2.60
C MET A 77 32.86 -22.66 2.43
N LEU A 78 33.66 -21.61 2.64
CA LEU A 78 33.21 -20.22 2.50
C LEU A 78 32.75 -19.91 1.06
N ARG A 79 33.46 -20.40 0.04
CA ARG A 79 33.01 -20.27 -1.36
C ARG A 79 31.66 -20.93 -1.59
N ASN A 80 31.39 -22.06 -0.95
CA ASN A 80 30.09 -22.73 -1.05
C ASN A 80 28.98 -21.95 -0.33
N GLU A 81 29.24 -21.42 0.86
CA GLU A 81 28.28 -20.58 1.60
C GLU A 81 27.92 -19.32 0.81
N VAL A 82 28.92 -18.62 0.24
CA VAL A 82 28.68 -17.44 -0.62
C VAL A 82 27.81 -17.80 -1.83
N LYS A 83 28.06 -18.94 -2.49
CA LYS A 83 27.23 -19.41 -3.60
C LYS A 83 25.78 -19.66 -3.18
N VAL A 84 25.55 -20.21 -1.99
CA VAL A 84 24.20 -20.43 -1.45
C VAL A 84 23.51 -19.09 -1.19
N LEU A 85 24.20 -18.13 -0.57
CA LEU A 85 23.66 -16.79 -0.31
C LEU A 85 23.29 -16.07 -1.61
N GLN A 86 24.13 -16.15 -2.65
CA GLN A 86 23.85 -15.56 -3.97
C GLN A 86 22.61 -16.20 -4.62
N ARG A 87 22.42 -17.52 -4.51
CA ARG A 87 21.21 -18.19 -5.02
C ARG A 87 19.96 -17.72 -4.27
N ASN A 88 20.03 -17.64 -2.94
CA ASN A 88 18.92 -17.18 -2.11
C ASN A 88 18.52 -15.74 -2.44
N CYS A 89 19.50 -14.85 -2.62
CA CYS A 89 19.30 -13.48 -3.08
C CYS A 89 18.51 -13.42 -4.39
N LYS A 90 18.90 -14.22 -5.40
CA LYS A 90 18.18 -14.28 -6.69
C LYS A 90 16.73 -14.77 -6.56
N VAL A 91 16.48 -15.71 -5.64
CA VAL A 91 15.11 -16.19 -5.36
C VAL A 91 14.29 -15.07 -4.74
N LEU A 92 14.84 -14.32 -3.79
CA LEU A 92 14.16 -13.19 -3.15
C LEU A 92 13.86 -12.07 -4.16
N GLN A 93 14.79 -11.75 -5.08
CA GLN A 93 14.55 -10.78 -6.17
C GLN A 93 13.34 -11.17 -7.03
N ARG A 94 13.23 -12.45 -7.42
CA ARG A 94 12.10 -12.92 -8.23
C ARG A 94 10.77 -12.76 -7.49
N LYS A 95 10.75 -13.17 -6.21
CA LYS A 95 9.55 -13.03 -5.37
C LYS A 95 9.14 -11.56 -5.20
N LEU A 96 10.11 -10.65 -5.03
CA LEU A 96 9.84 -9.22 -4.95
C LEU A 96 9.19 -8.71 -6.24
N LYS A 97 9.76 -9.04 -7.40
CA LYS A 97 9.22 -8.63 -8.70
C LYS A 97 7.83 -9.19 -8.98
N GLU A 98 7.56 -10.44 -8.58
CA GLU A 98 6.23 -11.06 -8.65
C GLU A 98 5.21 -10.34 -7.76
N ALA A 99 5.61 -9.98 -6.54
CA ALA A 99 4.78 -9.21 -5.61
C ALA A 99 4.47 -7.81 -6.16
N GLU A 100 5.46 -7.11 -6.73
CA GLU A 100 5.27 -5.81 -7.39
C GLU A 100 4.30 -5.89 -8.58
N GLY A 101 4.43 -6.94 -9.40
CA GLY A 101 3.50 -7.21 -10.49
C GLY A 101 2.06 -7.41 -10.01
N THR A 102 1.90 -8.19 -8.93
CA THR A 102 0.60 -8.43 -8.29
C THR A 102 0.01 -7.13 -7.74
N ILE A 103 0.80 -6.32 -7.02
CA ILE A 103 0.40 -5.01 -6.51
C ILE A 103 -0.06 -4.10 -7.65
N LYS A 104 0.66 -4.08 -8.77
CA LYS A 104 0.31 -3.29 -9.95
C LYS A 104 -1.01 -3.74 -10.59
N LEU A 105 -1.30 -5.04 -10.61
CA LEU A 105 -2.56 -5.58 -11.11
C LEU A 105 -3.72 -5.29 -10.16
N LEU A 106 -3.54 -5.45 -8.85
CA LEU A 106 -4.55 -5.12 -7.85
C LEU A 106 -4.92 -3.64 -7.90
N ARG A 107 -3.93 -2.74 -8.07
CA ARG A 107 -4.17 -1.29 -8.27
C ARG A 107 -4.98 -0.96 -9.53
N ARG A 108 -5.07 -1.86 -10.50
CA ARG A 108 -5.86 -1.66 -11.74
C ARG A 108 -7.27 -2.23 -11.67
N ARG A 109 -7.60 -3.00 -10.63
CA ARG A 109 -8.93 -3.60 -10.50
C ARG A 109 -9.92 -2.51 -10.08
N LYS A 110 -10.76 -2.11 -11.02
CA LYS A 110 -11.90 -1.24 -10.75
C LYS A 110 -13.02 -2.01 -10.09
N PHE A 111 -13.55 -1.46 -9.02
CA PHE A 111 -14.72 -1.99 -8.37
C PHE A 111 -15.99 -1.50 -9.08
N ARG A 112 -16.92 -2.44 -9.29
CA ARG A 112 -18.33 -2.16 -9.55
C ARG A 112 -19.12 -2.36 -8.25
N ASN A 113 -20.35 -1.87 -8.19
CA ASN A 113 -21.17 -1.90 -6.96
C ASN A 113 -21.23 -3.29 -6.30
N LYS A 114 -21.46 -4.35 -7.07
CA LYS A 114 -21.52 -5.73 -6.54
C LYS A 114 -20.18 -6.17 -5.96
N ASP A 115 -19.11 -6.00 -6.74
CA ASP A 115 -17.76 -6.41 -6.36
C ASP A 115 -17.27 -5.62 -5.12
N LEU A 116 -17.64 -4.33 -5.02
CA LEU A 116 -17.30 -3.48 -3.88
C LEU A 116 -18.02 -3.97 -2.61
N LYS A 117 -19.30 -4.32 -2.71
CA LYS A 117 -20.09 -4.79 -1.57
C LYS A 117 -19.52 -6.08 -0.99
N GLU A 118 -19.13 -7.02 -1.86
CA GLU A 118 -18.48 -8.25 -1.46
C GLU A 118 -17.12 -7.98 -0.78
N ALA A 119 -16.31 -7.09 -1.34
CA ALA A 119 -15.01 -6.74 -0.76
C ALA A 119 -15.13 -5.99 0.58
N ALA A 120 -16.08 -5.05 0.70
CA ALA A 120 -16.36 -4.31 1.93
C ALA A 120 -16.81 -5.22 3.07
N LYS A 121 -17.72 -6.16 2.76
CA LYS A 121 -18.14 -7.22 3.69
C LYS A 121 -16.94 -8.00 4.20
N GLU A 122 -16.15 -8.53 3.27
CA GLU A 122 -14.96 -9.34 3.59
C GLU A 122 -13.98 -8.52 4.43
N TYR A 123 -13.76 -7.24 4.11
CA TYR A 123 -12.86 -6.35 4.86
C TYR A 123 -13.29 -6.12 6.30
N CYS A 124 -14.58 -5.92 6.56
CA CYS A 124 -15.07 -5.74 7.91
C CYS A 124 -14.99 -7.03 8.73
N THR A 125 -15.34 -8.19 8.14
CA THR A 125 -15.37 -9.47 8.87
C THR A 125 -13.99 -10.13 9.00
N ASP A 126 -13.14 -9.97 7.98
CA ASP A 126 -11.78 -10.53 7.91
C ASP A 126 -10.88 -9.61 7.07
N LYS A 127 -10.35 -8.59 7.75
CA LYS A 127 -9.44 -7.61 7.15
C LYS A 127 -8.23 -8.26 6.48
N GLN A 128 -7.64 -9.29 7.07
CA GLN A 128 -6.41 -9.90 6.55
C GLN A 128 -6.65 -10.61 5.23
N THR A 129 -7.76 -11.35 5.13
CA THR A 129 -8.15 -12.00 3.87
C THR A 129 -8.50 -10.97 2.80
N ALA A 130 -9.25 -9.92 3.16
CA ALA A 130 -9.59 -8.85 2.24
C ALA A 130 -8.36 -8.10 1.70
N GLU A 131 -7.40 -7.75 2.56
CA GLU A 131 -6.16 -7.08 2.15
C GLU A 131 -5.31 -7.98 1.24
N THR A 132 -5.30 -9.29 1.48
CA THR A 132 -4.62 -10.27 0.61
C THR A 132 -5.26 -10.33 -0.78
N LYS A 133 -6.59 -10.24 -0.85
CA LYS A 133 -7.36 -10.47 -2.08
C LYS A 133 -7.59 -9.21 -2.92
N TYR A 134 -7.79 -8.07 -2.26
CA TYR A 134 -8.17 -6.81 -2.88
C TYR A 134 -7.10 -5.73 -2.70
N GLY A 135 -6.08 -5.97 -1.88
CA GLY A 135 -5.13 -4.96 -1.46
C GLY A 135 -5.71 -4.03 -0.37
N PRO A 136 -4.91 -3.06 0.09
CA PRO A 136 -5.33 -2.11 1.12
C PRO A 136 -6.54 -1.29 0.64
N ILE A 137 -7.54 -1.14 1.52
CA ILE A 137 -8.81 -0.47 1.20
C ILE A 137 -8.63 0.97 0.70
N SER A 138 -7.61 1.68 1.18
CA SER A 138 -7.28 3.05 0.75
C SER A 138 -6.86 3.14 -0.73
N GLY A 139 -6.49 2.01 -1.35
CA GLY A 139 -6.09 1.90 -2.75
C GLY A 139 -7.15 1.30 -3.68
N TRP A 140 -8.36 1.03 -3.19
CA TRP A 140 -9.45 0.50 -4.02
C TRP A 140 -9.94 1.54 -5.03
N ASP A 141 -9.94 1.19 -6.31
CA ASP A 141 -10.47 2.06 -7.37
C ASP A 141 -12.00 1.92 -7.42
N VAL A 142 -12.70 2.87 -6.79
CA VAL A 142 -14.17 2.95 -6.74
C VAL A 142 -14.75 3.93 -7.77
N SER A 143 -13.94 4.39 -8.74
CA SER A 143 -14.33 5.43 -9.70
C SER A 143 -15.53 5.05 -10.60
N GLU A 144 -15.84 3.76 -10.74
CA GLU A 144 -16.99 3.27 -11.53
C GLU A 144 -18.23 2.94 -10.67
N VAL A 145 -18.14 3.10 -9.35
CA VAL A 145 -19.23 2.78 -8.43
C VAL A 145 -20.28 3.89 -8.42
N THR A 146 -21.55 3.50 -8.47
CA THR A 146 -22.68 4.43 -8.45
C THR A 146 -23.47 4.42 -7.15
N SER A 147 -23.37 3.37 -6.33
CA SER A 147 -24.06 3.23 -5.05
C SER A 147 -23.15 2.59 -4.02
N MET A 148 -23.09 3.23 -2.86
CA MET A 148 -22.40 2.79 -1.65
C MET A 148 -23.40 2.56 -0.50
N TYR A 149 -24.64 2.23 -0.86
CA TYR A 149 -25.73 1.99 0.09
C TYR A 149 -25.32 0.93 1.13
N SER A 150 -25.39 1.31 2.41
CA SER A 150 -25.18 0.41 3.55
C SER A 150 -23.83 -0.33 3.53
N LEU A 151 -22.81 0.22 2.87
CA LEU A 151 -21.58 -0.52 2.56
C LEU A 151 -20.82 -0.98 3.82
N PHE A 152 -20.84 -0.17 4.87
CA PHE A 152 -20.18 -0.42 6.16
C PHE A 152 -21.15 -0.26 7.34
N SER A 153 -22.46 -0.42 7.10
CA SER A 153 -23.48 -0.29 8.14
C SER A 153 -23.40 -1.42 9.15
N ALA A 154 -23.36 -1.08 10.44
CA ALA A 154 -23.36 -2.07 11.52
C ALA A 154 -24.72 -2.78 11.71
N ASP A 155 -25.81 -2.20 11.21
CA ASP A 155 -27.17 -2.77 11.25
C ASP A 155 -27.46 -3.67 10.03
N SER A 156 -26.52 -3.79 9.09
CA SER A 156 -26.71 -4.63 7.90
C SER A 156 -26.45 -6.11 8.17
N ASP A 157 -27.24 -7.00 7.54
CA ASP A 157 -26.99 -8.45 7.54
C ASP A 157 -25.62 -8.85 6.97
N ASP A 158 -25.03 -7.98 6.15
CA ASP A 158 -23.77 -8.27 5.47
C ASP A 158 -22.55 -8.08 6.38
N VAL A 159 -22.54 -6.99 7.15
CA VAL A 159 -21.37 -6.56 7.94
C VAL A 159 -21.62 -6.76 9.44
N GLY A 160 -22.84 -6.50 9.92
CA GLY A 160 -23.23 -6.61 11.33
C GLY A 160 -22.31 -5.82 12.28
N GLU A 161 -22.13 -6.35 13.49
CA GLU A 161 -21.31 -5.75 14.56
C GLU A 161 -19.87 -5.39 14.13
N ALA A 162 -19.32 -6.04 13.12
CA ALA A 162 -17.99 -5.70 12.59
C ALA A 162 -17.93 -4.27 12.03
N GLY A 163 -19.07 -3.73 11.59
CA GLY A 163 -19.20 -2.36 11.09
C GLY A 163 -18.95 -1.30 12.17
N LYS A 164 -19.23 -1.59 13.45
CA LYS A 164 -19.00 -0.66 14.57
C LYS A 164 -17.53 -0.27 14.72
N GLN A 165 -16.64 -1.19 14.36
CA GLN A 165 -15.18 -1.01 14.44
C GLN A 165 -14.56 -0.52 13.13
N PHE A 166 -15.38 -0.23 12.11
CA PHE A 166 -14.89 0.21 10.81
C PHE A 166 -14.26 1.61 10.91
N ASN A 167 -12.94 1.68 10.74
CA ASN A 167 -12.19 2.96 10.76
C ASN A 167 -10.92 2.99 9.88
N PRO A 168 -10.99 2.64 8.57
CA PRO A 168 -9.88 2.85 7.66
C PRO A 168 -9.86 4.26 7.03
N ASP A 169 -8.71 4.62 6.46
CA ASP A 169 -8.58 5.82 5.63
C ASP A 169 -9.19 5.62 4.24
N LEU A 170 -10.23 6.40 3.93
CA LEU A 170 -10.94 6.43 2.64
C LEU A 170 -10.75 7.76 1.89
N SER A 171 -9.86 8.65 2.36
CA SER A 171 -9.67 10.02 1.84
C SER A 171 -9.29 10.07 0.36
N ARG A 172 -8.73 8.97 -0.18
CA ARG A 172 -8.27 8.84 -1.57
C ARG A 172 -9.31 8.28 -2.53
N TRP A 173 -10.48 7.88 -2.06
CA TRP A 173 -11.52 7.33 -2.91
C TRP A 173 -12.11 8.39 -3.84
N ASP A 174 -12.18 8.08 -5.13
CA ASP A 174 -12.92 8.89 -6.10
C ASP A 174 -14.40 8.49 -6.10
N VAL A 175 -15.21 9.26 -5.38
CA VAL A 175 -16.66 9.05 -5.26
C VAL A 175 -17.47 9.91 -6.24
N SER A 176 -16.83 10.55 -7.23
CA SER A 176 -17.46 11.54 -8.11
C SER A 176 -18.58 10.99 -9.01
N ASN A 177 -18.70 9.67 -9.13
CA ASN A 177 -19.77 8.99 -9.86
C ASN A 177 -20.87 8.39 -8.98
N VAL A 178 -20.73 8.46 -7.66
CA VAL A 178 -21.70 7.92 -6.71
C VAL A 178 -22.94 8.81 -6.66
N THR A 179 -24.12 8.19 -6.69
CA THR A 179 -25.43 8.85 -6.58
C THR A 179 -26.16 8.49 -5.28
N ASP A 180 -25.81 7.36 -4.64
CA ASP A 180 -26.44 6.88 -3.41
C ASP A 180 -25.41 6.48 -2.36
N MET A 181 -25.44 7.15 -1.20
CA MET A 181 -24.58 6.91 -0.03
C MET A 181 -25.41 6.67 1.23
N ARG A 182 -26.70 6.34 1.10
CA ARG A 182 -27.58 6.08 2.26
C ARG A 182 -26.97 5.03 3.19
N ALA A 183 -27.02 5.29 4.48
CA ALA A 183 -26.57 4.39 5.55
C ALA A 183 -25.13 3.85 5.40
N MET A 184 -24.26 4.47 4.59
CA MET A 184 -22.93 3.93 4.29
C MET A 184 -22.10 3.62 5.55
N PHE A 185 -22.19 4.48 6.57
CA PHE A 185 -21.51 4.36 7.87
C PHE A 185 -22.52 4.36 9.03
N TYR A 186 -23.73 3.87 8.79
CA TYR A 186 -24.76 3.78 9.83
C TYR A 186 -24.26 2.91 11.00
N GLU A 187 -24.29 3.46 12.21
CA GLU A 187 -23.79 2.83 13.44
C GLU A 187 -22.32 2.37 13.36
N ALA A 188 -21.51 2.95 12.47
CA ALA A 188 -20.07 2.75 12.45
C ALA A 188 -19.42 3.58 13.57
N GLU A 189 -19.62 3.18 14.82
CA GLU A 189 -19.28 3.94 16.04
C GLU A 189 -17.85 4.49 16.03
N SER A 190 -16.89 3.71 15.54
CA SER A 190 -15.46 4.06 15.54
C SER A 190 -15.01 4.89 14.33
N PHE A 191 -15.88 5.16 13.36
CA PHE A 191 -15.49 5.75 12.09
C PHE A 191 -15.04 7.20 12.22
N TYR A 192 -13.78 7.47 11.83
CA TYR A 192 -13.21 8.81 11.73
C TYR A 192 -12.25 8.87 10.53
N CYS A 193 -12.61 9.61 9.49
CA CYS A 193 -11.76 9.81 8.33
C CYS A 193 -11.99 11.21 7.76
N ASN A 194 -10.92 11.89 7.33
CA ASN A 194 -11.04 13.17 6.62
C ASN A 194 -11.52 12.93 5.18
N LEU A 195 -12.78 13.26 4.89
CA LEU A 195 -13.42 13.07 3.59
C LEU A 195 -13.60 14.38 2.82
N SER A 196 -12.93 15.47 3.23
CA SER A 196 -13.11 16.80 2.62
C SER A 196 -12.74 16.87 1.13
N SER A 197 -11.94 15.91 0.66
CA SER A 197 -11.57 15.72 -0.76
C SER A 197 -12.68 15.12 -1.62
N TRP A 198 -13.70 14.51 -1.02
CA TRP A 198 -14.74 13.80 -1.77
C TRP A 198 -15.62 14.76 -2.57
N ASN A 199 -15.74 14.49 -3.88
CA ASN A 199 -16.70 15.18 -4.72
C ASN A 199 -18.06 14.48 -4.65
N VAL A 200 -18.97 15.04 -3.85
CA VAL A 200 -20.33 14.51 -3.63
C VAL A 200 -21.42 15.22 -4.45
N GLU A 201 -21.05 16.03 -5.45
CA GLU A 201 -22.03 16.85 -6.20
C GLU A 201 -23.09 16.00 -6.95
N LYS A 202 -22.77 14.76 -7.31
CA LYS A 202 -23.71 13.82 -7.97
C LYS A 202 -24.60 13.05 -7.01
N VAL A 203 -24.29 13.05 -5.71
CA VAL A 203 -25.02 12.24 -4.73
C VAL A 203 -26.41 12.83 -4.51
N THR A 204 -27.44 12.00 -4.70
CA THR A 204 -28.85 12.36 -4.53
C THR A 204 -29.46 11.79 -3.25
N TYR A 205 -28.87 10.74 -2.68
CA TYR A 205 -29.38 10.09 -1.47
C TYR A 205 -28.26 9.92 -0.43
N MET A 206 -28.43 10.50 0.77
CA MET A 206 -27.45 10.49 1.87
C MET A 206 -28.08 10.18 3.23
N GLY A 207 -29.35 9.75 3.25
CA GLY A 207 -30.09 9.48 4.49
C GLY A 207 -29.35 8.49 5.39
N CYS A 208 -29.29 8.81 6.68
CA CYS A 208 -28.70 8.04 7.77
C CYS A 208 -27.22 7.69 7.56
N MET A 209 -26.49 8.38 6.67
CA MET A 209 -25.12 8.01 6.30
C MET A 209 -24.16 7.94 7.49
N PHE A 210 -24.30 8.85 8.47
CA PHE A 210 -23.46 8.93 9.67
C PHE A 210 -24.27 8.83 10.97
N GLN A 211 -25.53 8.40 10.91
CA GLN A 211 -26.34 8.22 12.11
C GLN A 211 -25.72 7.09 12.95
N GLY A 212 -25.46 7.34 14.23
CA GLY A 212 -24.79 6.38 15.13
C GLY A 212 -23.28 6.26 14.95
N ALA A 213 -22.64 7.01 14.04
CA ALA A 213 -21.19 7.07 13.92
C ALA A 213 -20.59 7.99 15.00
N GLU A 214 -20.43 7.48 16.22
CA GLU A 214 -20.09 8.29 17.40
C GLU A 214 -18.78 9.08 17.30
N LYS A 215 -17.77 8.53 16.61
CA LYS A 215 -16.46 9.19 16.41
C LYS A 215 -16.42 10.10 15.18
N PHE A 216 -17.48 10.17 14.38
CA PHE A 216 -17.50 11.01 13.20
C PHE A 216 -17.50 12.50 13.56
N ASP A 217 -16.59 13.27 12.94
CA ASP A 217 -16.51 14.73 13.10
C ASP A 217 -16.98 15.42 11.81
N LYS A 218 -17.99 16.30 11.90
CA LYS A 218 -18.52 17.07 10.77
C LYS A 218 -17.46 17.95 10.07
N ASN A 219 -16.37 18.32 10.74
CA ASN A 219 -15.27 19.04 10.09
C ASN A 219 -14.57 18.21 9.01
N THR A 220 -14.65 16.88 9.10
CA THR A 220 -14.06 15.97 8.11
C THR A 220 -14.72 16.03 6.74
N ILE A 221 -15.92 16.61 6.63
CA ILE A 221 -16.67 16.76 5.37
C ILE A 221 -16.83 18.24 4.96
N LYS A 222 -16.05 19.13 5.59
CA LYS A 222 -16.10 20.56 5.31
C LYS A 222 -15.80 20.82 3.83
N GLY A 223 -16.62 21.65 3.19
CA GLY A 223 -16.47 22.02 1.78
C GLY A 223 -17.28 21.15 0.83
N TRP A 224 -17.96 20.10 1.31
CA TRP A 224 -18.89 19.32 0.50
C TRP A 224 -19.98 20.21 -0.08
N LYS A 225 -20.19 20.07 -1.40
CA LYS A 225 -21.27 20.74 -2.13
C LYS A 225 -22.41 19.77 -2.35
N LEU A 226 -23.53 20.04 -1.69
CA LEU A 226 -24.66 19.13 -1.67
C LEU A 226 -25.71 19.55 -2.68
N LYS A 227 -26.26 18.56 -3.39
CA LYS A 227 -27.41 18.78 -4.27
C LYS A 227 -28.70 18.65 -3.46
N GLY A 228 -29.28 19.77 -3.04
CA GLY A 228 -30.62 19.83 -2.40
C GLY A 228 -30.61 19.97 -0.86
N LYS A 229 -31.71 19.55 -0.20
CA LYS A 229 -31.97 19.74 1.25
C LYS A 229 -31.69 18.49 2.12
N ASN A 230 -30.73 17.63 1.72
CA ASN A 230 -30.54 16.30 2.31
C ASN A 230 -29.67 16.24 3.60
N THR A 231 -29.24 17.38 4.16
CA THR A 231 -28.33 17.39 5.32
C THR A 231 -28.97 16.92 6.61
N GLY A 232 -30.26 17.22 6.84
CA GLY A 232 -30.94 16.89 8.10
C GLY A 232 -31.03 15.38 8.35
N TYR A 233 -31.20 14.59 7.28
CA TYR A 233 -31.30 13.14 7.37
C TYR A 233 -29.96 12.42 7.45
N MET A 234 -28.83 13.09 7.21
CA MET A 234 -27.51 12.44 7.16
C MET A 234 -27.02 12.03 8.56
N PHE A 235 -27.35 12.85 9.59
CA PHE A 235 -26.82 12.73 10.95
C PHE A 235 -27.87 12.30 12.00
N GLY A 236 -29.17 12.38 11.69
CA GLY A 236 -30.25 12.14 12.65
C GLY A 236 -31.09 10.91 12.32
N GLY A 237 -31.61 10.27 13.38
CA GLY A 237 -32.72 9.31 13.31
C GLY A 237 -34.06 10.03 13.09
N PHE A 238 -35.10 9.29 12.72
CA PHE A 238 -36.40 9.78 12.26
C PHE A 238 -37.22 10.70 13.19
N ASN A 239 -36.69 11.18 14.33
CA ASN A 239 -37.40 12.05 15.26
C ASN A 239 -36.81 13.47 15.33
N ASP A 240 -37.69 14.41 14.99
CA ASP A 240 -37.89 15.75 15.54
C ASP A 240 -36.97 16.95 15.12
N ASP A 241 -37.67 17.99 14.67
CA ASP A 241 -37.35 19.43 14.75
C ASP A 241 -36.48 20.13 13.68
N GLU A 242 -35.69 19.41 12.88
CA GLU A 242 -34.91 20.02 11.79
C GLU A 242 -35.49 19.79 10.38
N TYR A 243 -36.81 19.64 10.28
CA TYR A 243 -37.52 19.67 9.00
C TYR A 243 -37.38 21.05 8.33
N GLY A 244 -36.34 21.23 7.51
CA GLY A 244 -36.27 22.28 6.50
C GLY A 244 -35.11 23.27 6.58
N LYS A 245 -34.19 23.16 7.53
CA LYS A 245 -32.96 23.98 7.57
C LYS A 245 -31.77 23.27 6.89
N GLY A 246 -32.00 22.75 5.69
CA GLY A 246 -30.90 22.22 4.89
C GLY A 246 -30.00 23.35 4.37
N THR A 247 -28.79 23.46 4.90
CA THR A 247 -27.77 24.34 4.31
C THR A 247 -27.24 23.69 3.02
N LYS A 248 -27.14 24.46 1.93
CA LYS A 248 -26.61 23.98 0.64
C LYS A 248 -25.10 23.72 0.64
N LYS A 249 -24.42 24.06 1.75
CA LYS A 249 -22.99 23.91 1.99
C LYS A 249 -22.76 23.55 3.46
N LEU A 250 -21.82 22.63 3.70
CA LEU A 250 -21.30 22.22 5.01
C LEU A 250 -19.89 22.77 5.21
#